data_AF-A0A3N7CSB6-F1
#
_entry.id   AF-A0A3N7CSB6-F1
#
_cell.length_a   1.000
_cell.length_b   1.000
_cell.length_c   1.000
_cell.angle_alpha   90.00
_cell.angle_beta   90.00
_cell.angle_gamma   90.00
#
_symmetry.space_group_name_H-M   'P 1'
#
loop_
_entity.id
_entity.type
_entity.pdbx_description
1 polymer ?
#
loop_
_entity_poly.entity_id
_entity_poly.type
_entity_poly.pdbx_seq_one_letter_code
_entity_poly.pdbx_strand_id
1 'polypeptide(L)'
;MAFSVTFVGTIKCFMMRKYYIYPALCLAMGFTALVSCKSTPEQAASTPAHATETVTPDKAIKIEPLPASPEFADAALSIKDVTTVPVGKDSVKVTINYTVDHYELKKQTDAPTAKECNNSAQGQHIHFILDNKPYAALYEPTHSFTVPVNSKHDVMSFLSRSYHESLKNKGAGVLLRFAIDEKGAYKKLENPKTPMIFYSRPKGDYVGNDTKNVLLDFYVYNTTLSETGDKVKVTINGNAFTISHWVPQFIQNAPMGSMKVKLELIDKDGKNISGDHTAVERDVQLAQQEPMK
;
A
#
# COMPACT_ATOMS: atom_id res chain seq x y z
N MET A 1 -61.44 6.70 12.40
CA MET A 1 -60.67 7.81 11.80
C MET A 1 -59.44 8.06 12.67
N ALA A 2 -58.26 7.65 12.21
CA ALA A 2 -56.97 8.10 12.72
C ALA A 2 -55.93 7.75 11.65
N PHE A 3 -55.19 8.76 11.23
CA PHE A 3 -54.29 8.76 10.08
C PHE A 3 -52.99 7.99 10.36
N SER A 4 -52.54 7.26 9.35
CA SER A 4 -51.18 6.72 9.22
C SER A 4 -50.28 7.79 8.59
N VAL A 5 -49.06 7.97 9.10
CA VAL A 5 -48.02 8.77 8.47
C VAL A 5 -46.76 7.90 8.35
N THR A 6 -46.50 7.49 7.11
CA THR A 6 -45.28 6.79 6.68
C THR A 6 -44.29 7.85 6.18
N PHE A 7 -43.10 7.92 6.76
CA PHE A 7 -42.01 8.75 6.25
C PHE A 7 -41.17 7.95 5.25
N VAL A 8 -41.17 8.37 3.99
CA VAL A 8 -40.31 7.84 2.91
C VAL A 8 -39.19 8.85 2.71
N GLY A 9 -37.96 8.47 3.03
CA GLY A 9 -36.76 9.29 2.81
C GLY A 9 -35.89 8.70 1.70
N THR A 10 -35.96 9.29 0.50
CA THR A 10 -35.10 8.96 -0.65
C THR A 10 -33.85 9.84 -0.60
N ILE A 11 -32.65 9.25 -0.44
CA ILE A 11 -31.38 9.97 -0.59
C ILE A 11 -30.88 9.81 -2.03
N LYS A 12 -30.87 10.91 -2.77
CA LYS A 12 -30.34 11.03 -4.13
C LYS A 12 -28.82 11.02 -4.12
N CYS A 13 -28.26 10.13 -4.94
CA CYS A 13 -26.85 10.03 -5.29
C CYS A 13 -26.41 11.26 -6.12
N PHE A 14 -25.33 11.94 -5.72
CA PHE A 14 -24.77 13.08 -6.44
C PHE A 14 -23.61 12.59 -7.34
N MET A 15 -23.88 12.45 -8.64
CA MET A 15 -22.86 12.23 -9.68
C MET A 15 -22.26 13.58 -10.09
N MET A 16 -20.96 13.80 -9.84
CA MET A 16 -20.23 14.91 -10.42
C MET A 16 -19.70 14.55 -11.82
N ARG A 17 -20.20 15.28 -12.81
CA ARG A 17 -19.87 15.18 -14.24
C ARG A 17 -18.64 16.05 -14.53
N LYS A 18 -17.56 15.45 -15.04
CA LYS A 18 -16.35 16.15 -15.52
C LYS A 18 -16.66 16.85 -16.85
N TYR A 19 -16.31 18.13 -16.96
CA TYR A 19 -16.31 18.89 -18.21
C TYR A 19 -14.85 19.10 -18.67
N TYR A 20 -14.53 18.65 -19.88
CA TYR A 20 -13.29 18.97 -20.59
C TYR A 20 -13.51 20.23 -21.43
N ILE A 21 -12.62 21.22 -21.31
CA ILE A 21 -12.57 22.41 -22.15
C ILE A 21 -11.28 22.34 -22.98
N TYR A 22 -11.43 22.23 -24.30
CA TYR A 22 -10.39 22.49 -25.28
C TYR A 22 -10.37 23.99 -25.61
N PRO A 23 -9.20 24.59 -25.89
CA PRO A 23 -9.16 25.75 -26.78
C PRO A 23 -8.42 25.45 -28.08
N ALA A 24 -8.94 26.13 -29.11
CA ALA A 24 -8.62 26.01 -30.51
C ALA A 24 -7.39 26.83 -30.93
N LEU A 25 -6.75 26.27 -31.96
CA LEU A 25 -5.97 26.85 -33.05
C LEU A 25 -6.13 28.37 -33.31
N CYS A 26 -5.00 29.08 -33.40
CA CYS A 26 -4.86 30.31 -34.20
C CYS A 26 -3.45 30.36 -34.83
N LEU A 27 -3.43 30.69 -36.13
CA LEU A 27 -2.30 30.69 -37.05
C LEU A 27 -1.94 32.15 -37.39
N ALA A 28 -0.67 32.55 -37.36
CA ALA A 28 -0.20 33.76 -38.05
C ALA A 28 1.32 33.72 -38.32
N MET A 29 1.69 34.10 -39.54
CA MET A 29 3.02 34.13 -40.14
C MET A 29 3.73 35.48 -39.90
N GLY A 30 5.07 35.52 -40.05
CA GLY A 30 5.73 36.65 -40.75
C GLY A 30 6.99 37.28 -40.13
N PHE A 31 8.15 36.96 -40.74
CA PHE A 31 9.25 37.85 -41.18
C PHE A 31 10.10 38.75 -40.23
N THR A 32 11.40 38.37 -40.15
CA THR A 32 12.67 39.14 -40.32
C THR A 32 13.11 40.33 -39.43
N ALA A 33 14.24 40.08 -38.75
CA ALA A 33 15.57 40.72 -38.83
C ALA A 33 15.91 42.13 -38.24
N LEU A 34 17.12 42.14 -37.65
CA LEU A 34 18.13 43.22 -37.46
C LEU A 34 18.26 43.96 -36.10
N VAL A 35 19.38 43.63 -35.41
CA VAL A 35 20.52 44.50 -34.98
C VAL A 35 20.30 45.75 -34.09
N SER A 36 20.98 45.71 -32.92
CA SER A 36 21.73 46.77 -32.19
C SER A 36 21.02 48.02 -31.64
N CYS A 37 21.11 48.26 -30.32
CA CYS A 37 22.00 49.27 -29.71
C CYS A 37 21.84 49.34 -28.17
N LYS A 38 22.95 49.70 -27.51
CA LYS A 38 23.07 50.03 -26.07
C LYS A 38 22.47 51.40 -25.78
N SER A 39 21.79 51.56 -24.63
CA SER A 39 22.25 52.32 -23.43
C SER A 39 21.11 53.01 -22.65
N THR A 40 21.30 53.02 -21.32
CA THR A 40 20.80 53.99 -20.31
C THR A 40 19.73 53.44 -19.34
N PRO A 41 19.91 53.62 -18.01
CA PRO A 41 19.19 52.88 -16.97
C PRO A 41 17.98 53.65 -16.43
N GLU A 42 17.16 52.94 -15.63
CA GLU A 42 16.37 53.41 -14.47
C GLU A 42 14.93 52.87 -14.48
N GLN A 43 14.66 51.92 -13.58
CA GLN A 43 13.76 52.08 -12.44
C GLN A 43 13.22 50.71 -12.00
N ALA A 44 13.50 50.36 -10.75
CA ALA A 44 13.16 49.09 -10.14
C ALA A 44 11.63 48.94 -9.98
N ALA A 45 11.08 47.91 -10.62
CA ALA A 45 9.78 47.35 -10.26
C ALA A 45 10.01 46.15 -9.33
N SER A 46 9.29 46.15 -8.21
CA SER A 46 9.30 45.15 -7.16
C SER A 46 8.74 43.81 -7.65
N THR A 47 9.59 42.81 -7.79
CA THR A 47 9.18 41.41 -7.94
C THR A 47 8.86 40.82 -6.56
N PRO A 48 7.72 40.15 -6.34
CA PRO A 48 7.45 39.46 -5.09
C PRO A 48 8.46 38.33 -4.91
N ALA A 49 9.08 38.28 -3.73
CA ALA A 49 10.02 37.24 -3.34
C ALA A 49 9.35 35.87 -3.51
N HIS A 50 9.82 35.10 -4.49
CA HIS A 50 9.60 33.68 -4.51
C HIS A 50 10.32 33.14 -3.28
N ALA A 51 9.54 32.71 -2.28
CA ALA A 51 10.05 32.00 -1.12
C ALA A 51 10.94 30.86 -1.62
N THR A 52 12.25 31.02 -1.46
CA THR A 52 13.20 29.95 -1.66
C THR A 52 12.83 28.89 -0.62
N GLU A 53 12.21 27.81 -1.09
CA GLU A 53 12.10 26.60 -0.29
C GLU A 53 13.51 26.26 0.18
N THR A 54 13.68 26.33 1.50
CA THR A 54 14.93 25.98 2.16
C THR A 54 15.09 24.48 1.97
N VAL A 55 15.85 24.10 0.94
CA VAL A 55 16.31 22.73 0.75
C VAL A 55 17.19 22.41 1.95
N THR A 56 16.60 21.74 2.92
CA THR A 56 17.32 21.14 4.03
C THR A 56 18.34 20.18 3.40
N PRO A 57 19.61 20.15 3.84
CA PRO A 57 20.58 19.23 3.25
C PRO A 57 20.05 17.79 3.38
N ASP A 58 19.93 17.11 2.23
CA ASP A 58 19.41 15.74 2.12
C ASP A 58 20.22 14.81 3.02
N LYS A 59 19.65 14.45 4.17
CA LYS A 59 20.15 13.33 4.95
C LYS A 59 19.94 12.06 4.12
N ALA A 60 20.95 11.19 4.06
CA ALA A 60 20.80 9.92 3.40
C ALA A 60 19.59 9.13 3.95
N ILE A 61 18.84 8.49 3.06
CA ILE A 61 17.73 7.60 3.42
C ILE A 61 18.29 6.50 4.34
N LYS A 62 17.57 6.21 5.43
CA LYS A 62 17.92 5.14 6.36
C LYS A 62 16.75 4.18 6.52
N ILE A 63 17.07 2.92 6.78
CA ILE A 63 16.13 1.96 7.34
C ILE A 63 16.63 1.49 8.70
N GLU A 64 15.75 1.48 9.70
CA GLU A 64 16.06 1.02 11.05
C GLU A 64 14.94 0.12 11.56
N PRO A 65 15.24 -0.98 12.30
CA PRO A 65 14.21 -1.83 12.87
C PRO A 65 13.26 -1.03 13.77
N LEU A 66 11.97 -1.35 13.71
CA LEU A 66 11.00 -0.77 14.63
C LEU A 66 11.34 -1.14 16.08
N PRO A 67 11.08 -0.26 17.06
CA PRO A 67 11.05 -0.63 18.46
C PRO A 67 10.10 -1.80 18.72
N ALA A 68 10.37 -2.56 19.78
CA ALA A 68 9.55 -3.71 20.14
C ALA A 68 8.08 -3.31 20.37
N SER A 69 7.19 -4.10 19.79
CA SER A 69 5.74 -3.94 19.89
C SER A 69 5.13 -5.05 20.74
N PRO A 70 3.90 -4.88 21.26
CA PRO A 70 3.22 -5.92 22.02
C PRO A 70 3.16 -7.23 21.23
N GLU A 71 3.57 -8.32 21.87
CA GLU A 71 3.58 -9.66 21.27
C GLU A 71 2.21 -10.33 21.36
N PHE A 72 1.91 -11.14 20.35
CA PHE A 72 0.67 -11.93 20.25
C PHE A 72 1.00 -13.35 19.80
N ALA A 73 1.82 -14.06 20.60
CA ALA A 73 2.42 -15.33 20.20
C ALA A 73 1.40 -16.39 19.74
N ASP A 74 0.23 -16.42 20.37
CA ASP A 74 -0.84 -17.40 20.12
C ASP A 74 -1.88 -16.92 19.10
N ALA A 75 -1.76 -15.68 18.60
CA ALA A 75 -2.69 -15.14 17.63
C ALA A 75 -2.60 -15.90 16.30
N ALA A 76 -3.75 -16.33 15.79
CA ALA A 76 -3.82 -17.10 14.57
C ALA A 76 -4.96 -16.64 13.67
N LEU A 77 -4.72 -16.77 12.36
CA LEU A 77 -5.67 -16.50 11.30
C LEU A 77 -5.76 -17.72 10.40
N SER A 78 -6.97 -18.24 10.21
CA SER A 78 -7.23 -19.32 9.28
C SER A 78 -8.46 -19.03 8.43
N ILE A 79 -8.55 -19.67 7.27
CA ILE A 79 -9.73 -19.58 6.41
C ILE A 79 -10.71 -20.66 6.85
N LYS A 80 -11.87 -20.23 7.34
CA LYS A 80 -12.97 -21.10 7.73
C LYS A 80 -13.62 -21.73 6.50
N ASP A 81 -14.00 -20.89 5.55
CA ASP A 81 -14.60 -21.31 4.29
C ASP A 81 -14.45 -20.23 3.21
N VAL A 82 -14.65 -20.67 1.97
CA VAL A 82 -14.74 -19.80 0.80
C VAL A 82 -16.04 -20.14 0.08
N THR A 83 -16.86 -19.13 -0.16
CA THR A 83 -18.09 -19.27 -0.94
C THR A 83 -18.00 -18.43 -2.21
N THR A 84 -18.66 -18.89 -3.27
CA THR A 84 -18.68 -18.18 -4.55
C THR A 84 -20.08 -18.05 -5.09
N VAL A 85 -20.34 -16.91 -5.74
CA VAL A 85 -21.61 -16.62 -6.41
C VAL A 85 -21.27 -16.04 -7.79
N PRO A 86 -21.76 -16.63 -8.89
CA PRO A 86 -21.61 -16.04 -10.22
C PRO A 86 -22.16 -14.61 -10.28
N VAL A 87 -21.44 -13.72 -10.94
CA VAL A 87 -21.85 -12.33 -11.19
C VAL A 87 -21.84 -12.12 -12.69
N GLY A 88 -23.03 -12.11 -13.30
CA GLY A 88 -23.13 -12.07 -14.75
C GLY A 88 -22.56 -13.33 -15.41
N LYS A 89 -21.95 -13.17 -16.59
CA LYS A 89 -21.39 -14.29 -17.38
C LYS A 89 -19.87 -14.38 -17.32
N ASP A 90 -19.20 -13.36 -16.81
CA ASP A 90 -17.75 -13.17 -16.93
C ASP A 90 -17.04 -13.05 -15.59
N SER A 91 -17.77 -13.09 -14.48
CA SER A 91 -17.21 -12.82 -13.16
C SER A 91 -17.82 -13.71 -12.08
N VAL A 92 -17.08 -13.85 -10.98
CA VAL A 92 -17.50 -14.57 -9.78
C VAL A 92 -17.19 -13.70 -8.57
N LYS A 93 -18.20 -13.50 -7.72
CA LYS A 93 -18.00 -12.94 -6.38
C LYS A 93 -17.51 -14.04 -5.48
N VAL A 94 -16.35 -13.84 -4.88
CA VAL A 94 -15.71 -14.72 -3.90
C VAL A 94 -15.87 -14.07 -2.53
N THR A 95 -16.34 -14.84 -1.56
CA THR A 95 -16.41 -14.43 -0.16
C THR A 95 -15.53 -15.37 0.66
N ILE A 96 -14.56 -14.80 1.38
CA ILE A 96 -13.71 -15.53 2.32
C ILE A 96 -14.18 -15.22 3.74
N ASN A 97 -14.45 -16.28 4.50
CA ASN A 97 -14.71 -16.21 5.93
C ASN A 97 -13.48 -16.71 6.70
N TYR A 98 -13.02 -15.93 7.66
CA TYR A 98 -11.88 -16.23 8.51
C TYR A 98 -12.32 -16.72 9.89
N THR A 99 -11.47 -17.53 10.50
CA THR A 99 -11.44 -17.71 11.96
C THR A 99 -10.24 -16.92 12.48
N VAL A 100 -10.48 -16.12 13.53
CA VAL A 100 -9.47 -15.30 14.20
C VAL A 100 -9.39 -15.78 15.64
N ASP A 101 -8.25 -16.35 16.03
CA ASP A 101 -8.02 -16.92 17.36
C ASP A 101 -6.99 -16.08 18.13
N HIS A 102 -7.21 -15.92 19.44
CA HIS A 102 -6.35 -15.17 20.36
C HIS A 102 -5.96 -13.76 19.89
N TYR A 103 -6.85 -13.12 19.12
CA TYR A 103 -6.64 -11.79 18.59
C TYR A 103 -7.97 -11.05 18.48
N GLU A 104 -7.97 -9.76 18.82
CA GLU A 104 -9.19 -8.94 18.89
C GLU A 104 -9.16 -7.89 17.79
N LEU A 105 -9.91 -8.13 16.71
CA LEU A 105 -10.09 -7.12 15.65
C LEU A 105 -10.75 -5.87 16.23
N LYS A 106 -10.45 -4.74 15.62
CA LYS A 106 -10.88 -3.38 15.97
C LYS A 106 -10.35 -2.79 17.28
N LYS A 107 -9.68 -3.56 18.11
CA LYS A 107 -9.06 -3.04 19.32
C LYS A 107 -7.83 -2.20 18.98
N GLN A 108 -7.63 -1.07 19.65
CA GLN A 108 -6.38 -0.32 19.55
C GLN A 108 -5.22 -1.08 20.19
N THR A 109 -4.05 -1.09 19.56
CA THR A 109 -2.86 -1.68 20.14
C THR A 109 -2.18 -0.64 21.04
N ASP A 110 -2.04 -0.94 22.33
CA ASP A 110 -1.35 -0.06 23.26
C ASP A 110 0.17 -0.22 23.11
N ALA A 111 0.79 0.69 22.36
CA ALA A 111 2.22 0.70 22.11
C ALA A 111 2.73 2.14 21.89
N PRO A 112 3.95 2.48 22.34
CA PRO A 112 4.57 3.76 21.99
C PRO A 112 4.67 3.97 20.47
N THR A 113 4.96 2.90 19.72
CA THR A 113 5.04 2.88 18.25
C THR A 113 3.73 3.28 17.56
N ALA A 114 2.58 3.11 18.21
CA ALA A 114 1.29 3.57 17.69
C ALA A 114 1.22 5.10 17.52
N LYS A 115 2.07 5.86 18.23
CA LYS A 115 2.16 7.33 18.11
C LYS A 115 3.18 7.78 17.06
N GLU A 116 4.00 6.87 16.56
CA GLU A 116 5.07 7.15 15.60
C GLU A 116 4.71 6.72 14.17
N CYS A 117 3.71 5.84 14.04
CA CYS A 117 3.19 5.33 12.79
C CYS A 117 1.82 5.97 12.46
N ASN A 118 1.45 5.93 11.17
CA ASN A 118 0.09 6.22 10.74
C ASN A 118 -0.88 5.15 11.31
N ASN A 119 -1.49 5.43 12.45
CA ASN A 119 -2.35 4.51 13.21
C ASN A 119 -3.78 4.48 12.67
N SER A 120 -4.34 3.27 12.49
CA SER A 120 -5.74 3.13 12.11
C SER A 120 -6.66 3.50 13.29
N ALA A 121 -7.56 4.44 13.06
CA ALA A 121 -8.63 4.77 14.01
C ALA A 121 -9.56 3.57 14.30
N GLN A 122 -9.68 2.64 13.37
CA GLN A 122 -10.53 1.46 13.51
C GLN A 122 -9.84 0.30 14.21
N GLY A 123 -8.55 0.40 14.57
CA GLY A 123 -7.84 -0.57 15.39
C GLY A 123 -7.21 -1.72 14.62
N GLN A 124 -6.91 -2.81 15.34
CA GLN A 124 -6.35 -4.05 14.83
C GLN A 124 -7.19 -4.64 13.69
N HIS A 125 -6.54 -5.18 12.67
CA HIS A 125 -7.21 -5.59 11.44
C HIS A 125 -6.43 -6.67 10.70
N ILE A 126 -7.05 -7.27 9.70
CA ILE A 126 -6.40 -8.17 8.75
C ILE A 126 -5.95 -7.34 7.55
N HIS A 127 -4.70 -7.49 7.13
CA HIS A 127 -4.29 -7.05 5.79
C HIS A 127 -4.66 -8.11 4.79
N PHE A 128 -5.40 -7.73 3.75
CA PHE A 128 -5.80 -8.61 2.67
C PHE A 128 -5.18 -8.14 1.35
N ILE A 129 -4.36 -8.99 0.72
CA ILE A 129 -3.65 -8.68 -0.53
C ILE A 129 -4.10 -9.67 -1.60
N LEU A 130 -4.76 -9.18 -2.65
CA LEU A 130 -5.14 -9.94 -3.85
C LEU A 130 -4.18 -9.63 -4.99
N ASP A 131 -3.48 -10.64 -5.52
CA ASP A 131 -2.61 -10.55 -6.70
C ASP A 131 -1.60 -9.39 -6.66
N ASN A 132 -0.95 -9.17 -5.51
CA ASN A 132 -0.02 -8.06 -5.28
C ASN A 132 -0.64 -6.65 -5.42
N LYS A 133 -1.96 -6.51 -5.40
CA LYS A 133 -2.60 -5.19 -5.26
C LYS A 133 -2.28 -4.59 -3.87
N PRO A 134 -2.38 -3.27 -3.70
CA PRO A 134 -2.31 -2.66 -2.37
C PRO A 134 -3.33 -3.31 -1.42
N TYR A 135 -2.91 -3.59 -0.18
CA TYR A 135 -3.77 -4.32 0.74
C TYR A 135 -5.09 -3.58 1.03
N ALA A 136 -6.14 -4.32 1.31
CA ALA A 136 -7.35 -3.84 1.97
C ALA A 136 -7.24 -4.12 3.47
N ALA A 137 -7.62 -3.16 4.31
CA ALA A 137 -7.75 -3.38 5.75
C ALA A 137 -9.13 -3.97 6.05
N LEU A 138 -9.16 -5.16 6.64
CA LEU A 138 -10.40 -5.83 7.02
C LEU A 138 -10.55 -5.78 8.55
N TYR A 139 -11.61 -5.11 8.99
CA TYR A 139 -11.97 -5.00 10.41
C TYR A 139 -13.00 -6.05 10.84
N GLU A 140 -13.44 -6.87 9.89
CA GLU A 140 -14.36 -7.99 10.08
C GLU A 140 -13.72 -9.24 9.49
N PRO A 141 -14.02 -10.43 10.06
CA PRO A 141 -13.46 -11.70 9.58
C PRO A 141 -14.15 -12.21 8.30
N THR A 142 -14.79 -11.35 7.52
CA THR A 142 -15.44 -11.70 6.26
C THR A 142 -15.14 -10.65 5.22
N HIS A 143 -14.71 -11.07 4.02
CA HIS A 143 -14.47 -10.16 2.91
C HIS A 143 -14.97 -10.74 1.58
N SER A 144 -15.66 -9.91 0.80
CA SER A 144 -16.16 -10.26 -0.52
C SER A 144 -15.47 -9.41 -1.59
N PHE A 145 -15.07 -10.04 -2.69
CA PHE A 145 -14.48 -9.39 -3.84
C PHE A 145 -14.87 -10.12 -5.13
N THR A 146 -14.75 -9.46 -6.27
CA THR A 146 -15.12 -10.03 -7.58
C THR A 146 -13.87 -10.27 -8.42
N VAL A 147 -13.82 -11.42 -9.07
CA VAL A 147 -12.75 -11.81 -9.99
C VAL A 147 -13.34 -12.33 -11.30
N PRO A 148 -12.62 -12.22 -12.43
CA PRO A 148 -13.09 -12.73 -13.71
C PRO A 148 -13.13 -14.25 -13.73
N VAL A 149 -13.95 -14.84 -14.60
CA VAL A 149 -13.84 -16.26 -14.96
C VAL A 149 -12.52 -16.53 -15.70
N ASN A 150 -12.11 -17.80 -15.78
CA ASN A 150 -10.85 -18.22 -16.39
C ASN A 150 -9.62 -17.48 -15.82
N SER A 151 -9.49 -17.47 -14.49
CA SER A 151 -8.50 -16.69 -13.76
C SER A 151 -7.86 -17.49 -12.63
N LYS A 152 -6.70 -17.04 -12.16
CA LYS A 152 -5.97 -17.58 -11.01
C LYS A 152 -5.59 -16.44 -10.10
N HIS A 153 -5.69 -16.68 -8.80
CA HIS A 153 -5.52 -15.65 -7.79
C HIS A 153 -4.71 -16.14 -6.61
N ASP A 154 -3.91 -15.22 -6.08
CA ASP A 154 -3.20 -15.35 -4.82
C ASP A 154 -3.73 -14.33 -3.81
N VAL A 155 -4.17 -14.83 -2.67
CA VAL A 155 -4.64 -14.03 -1.55
C VAL A 155 -3.75 -14.29 -0.34
N MET A 156 -2.91 -13.31 0.00
CA MET A 156 -2.21 -13.30 1.28
C MET A 156 -3.02 -12.48 2.28
N SER A 157 -3.32 -13.09 3.43
CA SER A 157 -3.96 -12.41 4.55
C SER A 157 -3.19 -12.62 5.85
N PHE A 158 -2.99 -11.56 6.62
CA PHE A 158 -2.31 -11.64 7.92
C PHE A 158 -2.85 -10.63 8.92
N LEU A 159 -2.73 -10.96 10.21
CA LEU A 159 -3.11 -10.08 11.31
C LEU A 159 -2.12 -8.92 11.44
N SER A 160 -2.65 -7.75 11.72
CA SER A 160 -1.88 -6.52 11.87
C SER A 160 -2.37 -5.69 13.05
N ARG A 161 -1.41 -5.13 13.78
CA ARG A 161 -1.64 -4.15 14.87
C ARG A 161 -2.37 -2.93 14.34
N SER A 162 -2.92 -2.09 15.24
CA SER A 162 -3.69 -0.91 14.83
C SER A 162 -2.90 0.05 13.94
N TYR A 163 -1.59 0.14 14.12
CA TYR A 163 -0.68 0.92 13.29
C TYR A 163 -0.04 0.12 12.14
N HIS A 164 -0.74 -0.92 11.69
CA HIS A 164 -0.48 -1.72 10.49
C HIS A 164 0.80 -2.55 10.48
N GLU A 165 1.45 -2.69 11.63
CA GLU A 165 2.54 -3.64 11.81
C GLU A 165 1.98 -5.06 11.82
N SER A 166 2.44 -5.89 10.88
CA SER A 166 2.08 -7.30 10.79
C SER A 166 2.57 -8.12 11.98
N LEU A 167 1.74 -9.07 12.41
CA LEU A 167 2.14 -10.15 13.29
C LEU A 167 2.84 -11.23 12.46
N LYS A 168 4.07 -11.57 12.84
CA LYS A 168 4.94 -12.50 12.09
C LYS A 168 5.09 -13.87 12.78
N ASN A 169 4.35 -14.11 13.86
CA ASN A 169 4.32 -15.41 14.52
C ASN A 169 3.66 -16.48 13.64
N LYS A 170 3.99 -17.74 13.89
CA LYS A 170 3.45 -18.87 13.13
C LYS A 170 1.92 -18.90 13.28
N GLY A 171 1.22 -18.90 12.14
CA GLY A 171 -0.24 -18.94 12.10
C GLY A 171 -0.91 -17.57 12.01
N ALA A 172 -0.20 -16.45 12.19
CA ALA A 172 -0.77 -15.11 12.06
C ALA A 172 -1.09 -14.70 10.62
N GLY A 173 -0.69 -15.50 9.63
CA GLY A 173 -0.97 -15.27 8.22
C GLY A 173 -1.29 -16.56 7.46
N VAL A 174 -2.09 -16.42 6.41
CA VAL A 174 -2.57 -17.50 5.56
C VAL A 174 -2.51 -17.07 4.09
N LEU A 175 -1.98 -17.96 3.25
CA LEU A 175 -2.02 -17.85 1.80
C LEU A 175 -3.14 -18.74 1.26
N LEU A 176 -4.00 -18.18 0.42
CA LEU A 176 -4.97 -18.90 -0.38
C LEU A 176 -4.66 -18.70 -1.85
N ARG A 177 -4.41 -19.81 -2.55
CA ARG A 177 -4.35 -19.85 -4.00
C ARG A 177 -5.60 -20.51 -4.56
N PHE A 178 -6.21 -19.93 -5.58
CA PHE A 178 -7.39 -20.52 -6.22
C PHE A 178 -7.50 -20.15 -7.70
N ALA A 179 -8.34 -20.89 -8.42
CA ALA A 179 -8.73 -20.59 -9.80
C ALA A 179 -10.25 -20.50 -9.91
N ILE A 180 -10.71 -19.68 -10.84
CA ILE A 180 -12.08 -19.70 -11.35
C ILE A 180 -12.01 -20.17 -12.79
N ASP A 181 -12.69 -21.27 -13.14
CA ASP A 181 -12.71 -21.77 -14.51
C ASP A 181 -13.64 -20.95 -15.42
N GLU A 182 -13.74 -21.33 -16.69
CA GLU A 182 -14.60 -20.66 -17.69
C GLU A 182 -16.09 -20.71 -17.34
N LYS A 183 -16.53 -21.65 -16.50
CA LYS A 183 -17.92 -21.83 -16.06
C LYS A 183 -18.20 -21.12 -14.74
N GLY A 184 -17.21 -20.41 -14.19
CA GLY A 184 -17.30 -19.76 -12.89
C GLY A 184 -17.12 -20.72 -11.70
N ALA A 185 -16.64 -21.94 -11.92
CA ALA A 185 -16.41 -22.88 -10.84
C ALA A 185 -15.13 -22.56 -10.08
N TYR A 186 -15.23 -22.53 -8.75
CA TYR A 186 -14.09 -22.33 -7.86
C TYR A 186 -13.29 -23.61 -7.69
N LYS A 187 -11.97 -23.49 -7.77
CA LYS A 187 -11.02 -24.55 -7.43
C LYS A 187 -9.92 -24.00 -6.56
N LYS A 188 -9.84 -24.46 -5.31
CA LYS A 188 -8.66 -24.24 -4.46
C LYS A 188 -7.45 -24.90 -5.13
N LEU A 189 -6.33 -24.18 -5.18
CA LEU A 189 -5.07 -24.66 -5.68
C LEU A 189 -4.12 -24.94 -4.51
N GLU A 190 -3.13 -25.79 -4.76
CA GLU A 190 -2.04 -26.01 -3.81
C GLU A 190 -1.22 -24.73 -3.62
N ASN A 191 -0.84 -24.44 -2.38
CA ASN A 191 0.08 -23.36 -2.10
C ASN A 191 1.48 -23.71 -2.63
N PRO A 192 2.25 -22.72 -3.10
CA PRO A 192 3.56 -22.97 -3.68
C PRO A 192 4.55 -23.46 -2.63
N LYS A 193 5.54 -24.24 -3.09
CA LYS A 193 6.70 -24.65 -2.29
C LYS A 193 7.92 -23.75 -2.52
N THR A 194 7.73 -22.64 -3.21
CA THR A 194 8.76 -21.63 -3.48
C THR A 194 8.57 -20.42 -2.57
N PRO A 195 9.64 -19.71 -2.21
CA PRO A 195 9.54 -18.45 -1.48
C PRO A 195 8.66 -17.42 -2.19
N MET A 196 7.91 -16.63 -1.43
CA MET A 196 7.15 -15.48 -1.93
C MET A 196 7.26 -14.31 -0.96
N ILE A 197 7.09 -13.09 -1.48
CA ILE A 197 7.01 -11.85 -0.72
C ILE A 197 5.73 -11.08 -1.07
N PHE A 198 5.08 -10.54 -0.05
CA PHE A 198 3.86 -9.74 -0.16
C PHE A 198 4.06 -8.38 0.49
N TYR A 199 3.77 -7.32 -0.25
CA TYR A 199 4.01 -5.96 0.17
C TYR A 199 2.89 -5.45 1.08
N SER A 200 3.21 -5.10 2.33
CA SER A 200 2.26 -4.48 3.27
C SER A 200 2.35 -2.95 3.21
N ARG A 201 3.48 -2.38 3.63
CA ARG A 201 3.68 -0.94 3.74
C ARG A 201 5.09 -0.52 3.32
N PRO A 202 5.29 0.73 2.86
CA PRO A 202 4.31 1.84 2.79
C PRO A 202 3.22 1.75 1.72
N LYS A 203 2.09 2.44 1.95
CA LYS A 203 0.97 2.52 0.99
C LYS A 203 0.28 3.88 1.09
N GLY A 204 -0.02 4.47 -0.06
CA GLY A 204 -0.80 5.70 -0.17
C GLY A 204 0.05 6.92 0.16
N ASP A 205 -0.57 7.88 0.85
CA ASP A 205 -0.04 9.22 1.04
C ASP A 205 0.33 9.44 2.50
N TYR A 206 1.46 10.10 2.73
CA TYR A 206 1.99 10.41 4.05
C TYR A 206 2.15 11.93 4.18
N VAL A 207 1.54 12.52 5.22
CA VAL A 207 1.54 13.98 5.43
C VAL A 207 2.05 14.34 6.81
N GLY A 208 2.83 15.41 6.90
CA GLY A 208 3.26 15.99 8.17
C GLY A 208 4.10 15.01 8.99
N ASN A 209 3.68 14.72 10.23
CA ASN A 209 4.45 13.85 11.13
C ASN A 209 4.60 12.40 10.61
N ASP A 210 3.64 11.91 9.81
CA ASP A 210 3.67 10.55 9.26
C ASP A 210 4.83 10.34 8.28
N THR A 211 5.42 11.43 7.76
CA THR A 211 6.58 11.38 6.85
C THR A 211 7.91 11.12 7.56
N LYS A 212 7.97 11.33 8.89
CA LYS A 212 9.23 11.21 9.65
C LYS A 212 9.69 9.76 9.78
N ASN A 213 8.73 8.87 10.02
CA ASN A 213 8.93 7.44 10.26
C ASN A 213 7.94 6.66 9.38
N VAL A 214 8.33 6.36 8.15
CA VAL A 214 7.47 5.62 7.23
C VAL A 214 7.66 4.12 7.45
N LEU A 215 6.63 3.45 7.97
CA LEU A 215 6.66 2.01 8.19
C LEU A 215 6.89 1.26 6.87
N LEU A 216 7.99 0.50 6.81
CA LEU A 216 8.27 -0.54 5.84
C LEU A 216 7.95 -1.89 6.47
N ASP A 217 6.97 -2.56 5.89
CA ASP A 217 6.55 -3.89 6.35
C ASP A 217 6.15 -4.78 5.18
N PHE A 218 6.38 -6.07 5.34
CA PHE A 218 6.11 -7.07 4.33
C PHE A 218 5.95 -8.44 4.97
N TYR A 219 5.30 -9.34 4.24
CA TYR A 219 5.10 -10.72 4.64
C TYR A 219 5.88 -11.65 3.71
N VAL A 220 6.59 -12.63 4.27
CA VAL A 220 7.23 -13.69 3.49
C VAL A 220 6.49 -15.01 3.68
N TYR A 221 6.49 -15.84 2.64
CA TYR A 221 5.89 -17.16 2.67
C TYR A 221 6.91 -18.20 2.21
N ASN A 222 6.96 -19.34 2.91
CA ASN A 222 7.80 -20.49 2.59
C ASN A 222 9.29 -20.13 2.40
N THR A 223 9.80 -19.25 3.27
CA THR A 223 11.23 -18.95 3.45
C THR A 223 11.46 -18.44 4.87
N THR A 224 12.71 -18.44 5.33
CA THR A 224 13.14 -17.83 6.58
C THR A 224 14.30 -16.90 6.27
N LEU A 225 14.15 -15.62 6.63
CA LEU A 225 15.20 -14.64 6.41
C LEU A 225 16.32 -14.84 7.44
N SER A 226 17.58 -14.79 6.98
CA SER A 226 18.75 -14.82 7.86
C SER A 226 19.98 -14.22 7.20
N GLU A 227 21.01 -13.92 8.00
CA GLU A 227 22.29 -13.41 7.49
C GLU A 227 22.98 -14.41 6.54
N THR A 228 22.81 -15.72 6.77
CA THR A 228 23.44 -16.80 6.00
C THR A 228 22.51 -17.47 5.00
N GLY A 229 21.24 -17.06 4.94
CA GLY A 229 20.22 -17.61 4.04
C GLY A 229 19.60 -16.53 3.14
N ASP A 230 18.32 -16.74 2.82
CA ASP A 230 17.50 -15.81 2.05
C ASP A 230 17.38 -14.45 2.77
N LYS A 231 17.29 -13.38 1.98
CA LYS A 231 17.17 -12.01 2.46
C LYS A 231 16.19 -11.24 1.59
N VAL A 232 15.83 -10.04 2.02
CA VAL A 232 15.09 -9.08 1.19
C VAL A 232 16.00 -7.92 0.84
N LYS A 233 16.23 -7.72 -0.46
CA LYS A 233 16.83 -6.50 -0.99
C LYS A 233 15.74 -5.44 -1.11
N VAL A 234 15.95 -4.31 -0.47
CA VAL A 234 15.04 -3.16 -0.48
C VAL A 234 15.70 -2.05 -1.28
N THR A 235 15.03 -1.54 -2.31
CA THR A 235 15.50 -0.39 -3.10
C THR A 235 14.53 0.76 -2.91
N ILE A 236 15.00 1.88 -2.35
CA ILE A 236 14.21 3.10 -2.09
C ILE A 236 14.81 4.25 -2.91
N ASN A 237 14.09 4.71 -3.94
CA ASN A 237 14.58 5.75 -4.86
C ASN A 237 16.03 5.49 -5.36
N GLY A 238 16.36 4.23 -5.65
CA GLY A 238 17.69 3.80 -6.10
C GLY A 238 18.69 3.44 -4.99
N ASN A 239 18.41 3.78 -3.73
CA ASN A 239 19.24 3.39 -2.58
C ASN A 239 18.94 1.95 -2.17
N ALA A 240 19.95 1.08 -2.13
CA ALA A 240 19.78 -0.33 -1.83
C ALA A 240 20.14 -0.65 -0.36
N PHE A 241 19.30 -1.45 0.27
CA PHE A 241 19.46 -1.98 1.62
C PHE A 241 19.17 -3.48 1.60
N THR A 242 19.61 -4.19 2.64
CA THR A 242 19.35 -5.63 2.79
C THR A 242 18.78 -5.90 4.17
N ILE A 243 17.68 -6.65 4.22
CA ILE A 243 17.02 -7.10 5.44
C ILE A 243 17.22 -8.61 5.56
N SER A 244 17.94 -9.02 6.60
CA SER A 244 18.20 -10.42 6.96
C SER A 244 17.28 -10.95 8.06
N HIS A 245 16.56 -10.09 8.77
CA HIS A 245 15.62 -10.49 9.82
C HIS A 245 14.22 -10.05 9.45
N TRP A 246 13.25 -10.96 9.56
CA TRP A 246 11.86 -10.65 9.25
C TRP A 246 11.22 -9.84 10.38
N VAL A 247 11.57 -8.56 10.44
CA VAL A 247 11.07 -7.57 11.40
C VAL A 247 10.73 -6.27 10.66
N PRO A 248 9.70 -5.53 11.10
CA PRO A 248 9.31 -4.27 10.47
C PRO A 248 10.43 -3.21 10.62
N GLN A 249 10.52 -2.29 9.66
CA GLN A 249 11.52 -1.22 9.64
C GLN A 249 10.84 0.14 9.53
N PHE A 250 11.49 1.20 10.00
CA PHE A 250 11.18 2.58 9.64
C PHE A 250 12.10 3.02 8.50
N ILE A 251 11.50 3.60 7.46
CA ILE A 251 12.19 4.43 6.49
C ILE A 251 12.24 5.85 7.05
N GLN A 252 13.44 6.39 7.17
CA GLN A 252 13.70 7.73 7.68
C GLN A 252 14.47 8.57 6.67
N ASN A 253 14.33 9.89 6.77
CA ASN A 253 14.94 10.87 5.86
C ASN A 253 14.59 10.61 4.38
N ALA A 254 13.41 10.02 4.12
CA ALA A 254 12.90 9.95 2.77
C ALA A 254 12.62 11.37 2.25
N PRO A 255 13.03 11.72 1.03
CA PRO A 255 12.73 13.03 0.46
C PRO A 255 11.21 13.19 0.29
N MET A 256 10.73 14.42 0.44
CA MET A 256 9.36 14.76 0.10
C MET A 256 9.12 14.54 -1.40
N GLY A 257 7.88 14.28 -1.77
CA GLY A 257 7.49 13.89 -3.13
C GLY A 257 7.32 12.39 -3.27
N SER A 258 7.61 11.88 -4.46
CA SER A 258 7.42 10.48 -4.80
C SER A 258 8.53 9.61 -4.20
N MET A 259 8.12 8.54 -3.52
CA MET A 259 9.01 7.51 -3.02
C MET A 259 8.59 6.15 -3.60
N LYS A 260 9.48 5.58 -4.40
CA LYS A 260 9.36 4.23 -4.96
C LYS A 260 10.14 3.26 -4.09
N VAL A 261 9.48 2.21 -3.62
CA VAL A 261 10.06 1.17 -2.78
C VAL A 261 9.85 -0.18 -3.45
N LYS A 262 10.96 -0.85 -3.78
CA LYS A 262 10.98 -2.19 -4.36
C LYS A 262 11.57 -3.19 -3.37
N LEU A 263 10.93 -4.34 -3.23
CA LEU A 263 11.38 -5.46 -2.42
C LEU A 263 11.64 -6.65 -3.34
N GLU A 264 12.79 -7.29 -3.19
CA GLU A 264 13.19 -8.47 -3.96
C GLU A 264 13.73 -9.53 -3.01
N LEU A 265 13.24 -10.77 -3.12
CA LEU A 265 13.86 -11.90 -2.44
C LEU A 265 15.19 -12.23 -3.12
N ILE A 266 16.25 -12.33 -2.32
CA ILE A 266 17.58 -12.73 -2.75
C ILE A 266 18.06 -13.92 -1.91
N ASP A 267 18.83 -14.81 -2.51
CA ASP A 267 19.42 -15.95 -1.82
C ASP A 267 20.65 -15.56 -0.99
N LYS A 268 21.28 -16.56 -0.37
CA LYS A 268 22.50 -16.39 0.43
C LYS A 268 23.67 -15.76 -0.33
N ASP A 269 23.71 -15.91 -1.65
CA ASP A 269 24.78 -15.41 -2.52
C ASP A 269 24.43 -14.02 -3.11
N GLY A 270 23.29 -13.46 -2.69
CA GLY A 270 22.80 -12.16 -3.15
C GLY A 270 22.12 -12.19 -4.52
N LYS A 271 21.81 -13.38 -5.05
CA LYS A 271 21.14 -13.53 -6.34
C LYS A 271 19.63 -13.52 -6.15
N ASN A 272 18.92 -12.86 -7.06
CA ASN A 272 17.45 -12.83 -7.05
C ASN A 272 16.87 -14.26 -7.12
N ILE A 273 15.92 -14.55 -6.23
CA ILE A 273 15.12 -15.78 -6.25
C ILE A 273 14.05 -15.67 -7.35
N SER A 274 13.88 -16.72 -8.14
CA SER A 274 12.83 -16.82 -9.17
C SER A 274 11.59 -17.55 -8.67
N GLY A 275 10.43 -17.18 -9.21
CA GLY A 275 9.15 -17.78 -8.86
C GLY A 275 8.02 -16.76 -8.89
N ASP A 276 6.84 -17.19 -8.46
CA ASP A 276 5.69 -16.30 -8.28
C ASP A 276 5.99 -15.33 -7.12
N HIS A 277 5.66 -14.05 -7.27
CA HIS A 277 5.75 -13.05 -6.20
C HIS A 277 7.14 -12.99 -5.49
N THR A 278 8.25 -13.06 -6.22
CA THR A 278 9.59 -12.88 -5.62
C THR A 278 10.10 -11.44 -5.65
N ALA A 279 9.35 -10.53 -6.31
CA ALA A 279 9.61 -9.11 -6.32
C ALA A 279 8.29 -8.32 -6.31
N VAL A 280 8.23 -7.25 -5.52
CA VAL A 280 7.05 -6.39 -5.35
C VAL A 280 7.48 -4.94 -5.20
N GLU A 281 6.68 -4.00 -5.70
CA GLU A 281 7.00 -2.56 -5.66
C GLU A 281 5.76 -1.73 -5.32
N ARG A 282 5.96 -0.61 -4.62
CA ARG A 282 4.95 0.42 -4.39
C ARG A 282 5.53 1.81 -4.63
N ASP A 283 4.67 2.68 -5.11
CA ASP A 283 4.87 4.13 -5.12
C ASP A 283 4.00 4.74 -4.03
N VAL A 284 4.58 5.66 -3.27
CA VAL A 284 3.91 6.46 -2.25
C VAL A 284 4.31 7.93 -2.39
N GLN A 285 3.53 8.81 -1.80
CA GLN A 285 3.77 10.25 -1.85
C GLN A 285 3.92 10.80 -0.43
N LEU A 286 4.97 11.60 -0.21
CA LEU A 286 5.27 12.25 1.06
C LEU A 286 5.12 13.77 0.90
N ALA A 287 4.39 14.42 1.80
CA ALA A 287 4.24 15.87 1.80
C ALA A 287 4.31 16.45 3.21
N GLN A 288 4.83 17.67 3.35
CA GLN A 288 4.89 18.32 4.66
C GLN A 288 3.49 18.74 5.16
N GLN A 289 2.61 19.14 4.25
CA GLN A 289 1.25 19.62 4.52
C GLN A 289 0.33 19.31 3.33
N GLU A 290 -0.98 19.38 3.55
CA GLU A 290 -1.98 19.36 2.47
C GLU A 290 -2.15 20.75 1.82
N PRO A 291 -2.60 20.83 0.54
CA PRO A 291 -2.81 19.70 -0.37
C PRO A 291 -1.48 19.16 -0.90
N MET A 292 -1.43 17.87 -1.18
CA MET A 292 -0.26 17.29 -1.82
C MET A 292 -0.15 17.85 -3.25
N LYS A 293 1.01 18.44 -3.55
CA LYS A 293 1.35 18.92 -4.90
C LYS A 293 1.80 17.76 -5.78
#